data_AF-A0A0G9MAG2-F1
#
_entry.id   AF-A0A0G9MAG2-F1
#
_cell.length_a   1.000
_cell.length_b   1.000
_cell.length_c   1.000
_cell.angle_alpha   90.00
_cell.angle_beta   90.00
_cell.angle_gamma   90.00
#
_symmetry.space_group_name_H-M   'P 1'
#
loop_
_entity.id
_entity.type
_entity.pdbx_description
1 polymer ?
#
loop_
_entity_poly.entity_id
_entity_poly.type
_entity_poly.pdbx_seq_one_letter_code
_entity_poly.pdbx_strand_id
1 'polypeptide(L)' 'MNSMFNQLLNVKGTVVEGVRIADSPLRPEPVLEIRVRPRRGMLRCSRCGGLDIRLPQPRT' A
#
# COMPACT_ATOMS: atom_id res chain seq x y z
N MET A 1 -2.04 -13.55 11.31
CA MET A 1 -2.01 -13.32 9.84
C MET A 1 -3.10 -12.37 9.34
N ASN A 2 -4.32 -12.38 9.88
CA ASN A 2 -5.44 -11.56 9.39
C ASN A 2 -5.32 -10.03 9.62
N SER A 3 -4.61 -9.57 10.65
CA SER A 3 -4.56 -8.12 10.94
C SER A 3 -3.77 -7.31 9.92
N MET A 4 -2.74 -7.91 9.29
CA MET A 4 -1.98 -7.27 8.20
C MET A 4 -2.86 -7.07 6.97
N PHE A 5 -3.69 -8.06 6.61
CA PHE A 5 -4.65 -7.91 5.51
C PHE A 5 -5.68 -6.83 5.79
N ASN A 6 -6.14 -6.71 7.05
CA ASN A 6 -7.02 -5.61 7.45
C ASN A 6 -6.33 -4.24 7.35
N GLN A 7 -5.02 -4.13 7.61
CA GLN A 7 -4.26 -2.87 7.39
C GLN A 7 -4.13 -2.53 5.90
N LEU A 8 -3.93 -3.51 5.03
CA LEU A 8 -3.90 -3.30 3.57
C LEU A 8 -5.27 -2.84 3.04
N LEU A 9 -6.36 -3.41 3.58
CA LEU A 9 -7.72 -2.96 3.29
C LEU A 9 -8.03 -1.58 3.91
N ASN A 10 -7.28 -1.16 4.93
CA ASN A 10 -7.39 0.15 5.55
C ASN A 10 -6.72 1.27 4.74
N VAL A 11 -6.00 0.94 3.66
CA VAL A 11 -5.53 1.94 2.68
C VAL A 11 -6.75 2.45 1.91
N LYS A 12 -7.37 3.50 2.43
CA LYS A 12 -8.63 4.05 1.93
C LYS A 12 -8.49 4.46 0.46
N GLY A 13 -9.45 4.02 -0.36
CA GLY A 13 -9.56 4.45 -1.75
C GLY A 13 -8.62 3.75 -2.74
N THR A 14 -7.82 2.77 -2.30
CA THR A 14 -7.02 1.96 -3.22
C THR A 14 -7.59 0.55 -3.40
N VAL A 15 -7.13 -0.13 -4.44
CA VAL A 15 -7.36 -1.55 -4.70
C VAL A 15 -5.99 -2.21 -4.71
N VAL A 16 -5.85 -3.30 -3.98
CA VAL A 16 -4.65 -4.14 -4.07
C VAL A 16 -4.71 -4.92 -5.38
N GLU A 17 -3.70 -4.71 -6.24
CA GLU A 17 -3.57 -5.42 -7.51
C GLU A 17 -2.67 -6.64 -7.41
N GLY A 18 -1.78 -6.67 -6.41
CA GLY A 18 -0.90 -7.80 -6.20
C GLY A 18 -0.20 -7.73 -4.84
N VAL A 19 0.05 -8.91 -4.29
CA VAL A 19 0.83 -9.10 -3.05
C VAL A 19 1.86 -10.17 -3.35
N ARG A 20 3.13 -9.89 -3.05
CA ARG A 20 4.20 -10.89 -3.17
C ARG A 20 5.23 -10.68 -2.07
N ILE A 21 5.88 -11.77 -1.69
CA ILE A 21 7.08 -11.70 -0.84
C ILE A 21 8.27 -11.56 -1.80
N ALA A 22 8.97 -10.44 -1.72
CA ALA A 22 10.20 -10.18 -2.44
C ALA A 22 11.38 -10.61 -1.57
N ASP A 23 11.87 -11.81 -1.87
CA ASP A 23 13.08 -12.36 -1.29
C ASP A 23 14.21 -12.15 -2.30
N SER A 24 15.05 -11.13 -2.06
CA SER A 24 16.13 -10.73 -2.96
C SER A 24 17.45 -10.85 -2.20
N PRO A 25 18.53 -11.36 -2.83
CA PRO A 25 19.84 -11.44 -2.20
C PRO A 25 20.39 -10.08 -1.73
N LEU A 26 19.85 -8.98 -2.27
CA LEU A 26 20.21 -7.61 -1.89
C LEU A 26 19.46 -7.10 -0.65
N ARG A 27 18.48 -7.86 -0.16
CA ARG A 27 17.73 -7.52 1.05
C ARG A 27 18.11 -8.49 2.16
N PRO A 28 18.41 -8.01 3.37
CA PRO A 28 18.76 -8.88 4.49
C PRO A 28 17.60 -9.75 4.97
N GLU A 29 16.35 -9.35 4.68
CA GLU A 29 15.15 -10.10 5.02
C GLU A 29 14.12 -10.07 3.87
N PRO A 30 13.28 -11.10 3.72
CA PRO A 30 12.17 -11.10 2.78
C PRO A 30 11.17 -9.98 3.09
N VAL A 31 10.80 -9.20 2.08
CA VAL A 31 9.89 -8.05 2.25
C VAL A 31 8.54 -8.34 1.59
N LEU A 32 7.45 -7.92 2.23
CA LEU A 32 6.12 -7.96 1.61
C LEU A 32 5.96 -6.75 0.68
N GLU A 33 5.93 -6.99 -0.63
CA GLU A 33 5.59 -5.98 -1.63
C GLU A 33 4.10 -6.01 -1.95
N ILE A 34 3.42 -4.88 -1.77
CA ILE A 34 2.03 -4.69 -2.18
C ILE A 34 1.95 -3.67 -3.30
N ARG A 35 1.35 -4.08 -4.43
CA ARG A 35 0.98 -3.18 -5.52
C ARG A 35 -0.45 -2.73 -5.33
N VAL A 36 -0.65 -1.41 -5.27
CA VAL A 36 -1.97 -0.81 -5.12
C VAL A 36 -2.25 0.17 -6.27
N ARG A 37 -3.50 0.22 -6.70
CA ARG A 37 -4.00 1.25 -7.61
C ARG A 37 -5.04 2.14 -6.93
N PRO A 38 -5.22 3.40 -7.38
CA PRO A 38 -6.43 4.16 -7.09
C PRO A 38 -7.69 3.38 -7.48
N ARG A 39 -8.76 3.46 -6.66
CA ARG A 39 -10.11 3.14 -7.13
C ARG A 39 -10.55 4.18 -8.16
N ARG A 40 -11.35 3.73 -9.14
CA ARG A 40 -11.97 4.62 -10.14
C ARG A 40 -12.77 5.71 -9.40
N GLY A 41 -12.62 6.96 -9.80
CA GLY A 41 -13.30 8.11 -9.18
C GLY A 41 -12.57 8.73 -7.97
N MET A 42 -11.41 8.20 -7.56
CA MET A 42 -10.60 8.85 -6.53
C MET A 42 -9.90 10.09 -7.10
N LEU A 43 -10.16 11.24 -6.48
CA LEU A 43 -9.52 12.49 -6.84
C LEU A 43 -8.02 12.42 -6.53
N ARG A 44 -7.19 12.78 -7.51
CA ARG A 44 -5.77 13.03 -7.28
C ARG A 44 -5.64 14.41 -6.66
N CYS A 45 -4.71 14.57 -5.73
CA CYS A 45 -4.38 15.88 -5.19
C CYS A 45 -3.87 16.77 -6.34
N SER A 46 -4.55 17.88 -6.61
CA SER A 46 -4.20 18.81 -7.68
C SER A 46 -2.82 19.46 -7.50
N ARG A 47 -2.29 19.48 -6.26
CA ARG A 47 -0.98 20.07 -5.94
C ARG A 47 0.20 19.13 -6.15
N CYS A 48 0.05 17.84 -5.87
CA CYS A 48 1.16 16.89 -5.95
C CYS A 48 0.94 15.75 -6.96
N GLY A 49 -0.23 15.67 -7.60
CA GLY A 49 -0.60 14.56 -8.50
C GLY A 49 -0.77 13.21 -7.80
N GLY A 50 -0.45 13.14 -6.51
CA GLY A 50 -0.55 11.95 -5.68
C GLY A 50 -1.99 11.59 -5.36
N LEU A 51 -2.19 10.32 -5.02
CA LEU A 51 -3.42 9.87 -4.38
C LEU A 51 -3.51 10.48 -2.98
N ASP A 52 -4.72 10.83 -2.53
CA ASP A 52 -4.96 11.14 -1.11
C ASP A 52 -4.92 9.85 -0.27
N ILE A 53 -3.78 9.15 -0.32
CA ILE A 53 -3.45 8.02 0.53
C ILE A 53 -2.88 8.58 1.81
N ARG A 54 -3.73 8.75 2.82
CA ARG A 54 -3.24 8.85 4.20
C ARG A 54 -2.59 7.51 4.55
N LEU A 55 -1.28 7.41 4.37
CA LEU A 55 -0.52 6.30 4.92
C LEU A 55 -0.73 6.32 6.44
N PRO A 56 -1.16 5.20 7.07
CA PRO A 56 -1.13 5.13 8.52
C PRO A 56 0.32 5.37 8.96
N GLN A 57 0.54 6.40 9.76
CA GLN A 57 1.86 6.67 10.32
C GLN A 57 2.28 5.43 11.14
N PRO A 58 3.50 4.92 10.94
CA PRO A 58 4.01 3.87 11.80
C PRO A 58 4.00 4.41 13.24
N ARG A 59 3.26 3.74 14.12
CA ARG A 59 3.37 3.98 15.55
C ARG A 59 4.71 3.40 15.98
N THR A 60 5.61 4.27 16.43
CA THR A 60 6.84 3.91 17.15
C THR A 60 6.51 3.14 18.42
#